data_AF-A0A285UF13-F1
#
_entry.id   AF-A0A285UF13-F1
#
_cell.length_a   1.000
_cell.length_b   1.000
_cell.length_c   1.000
_cell.angle_alpha   90.00
_cell.angle_beta   90.00
_cell.angle_gamma   90.00
#
_symmetry.space_group_name_H-M   'P 1'
#
loop_
_entity.id
_entity.type
_entity.pdbx_description
1 polymer ?
#
loop_
_entity_poly.entity_id
_entity_poly.type
_entity_poly.pdbx_seq_one_letter_code
_entity_poly.pdbx_strand_id
1 'polypeptide(L)'
;MSLQDLAWLAMAAYAVHVMEEHTFDWRNWARSVVGLPVEWADFYVTNAVVIAVGVAQAQLAPTLPLVPLIFAALMLINAVFFHILPVIRTKGRFSPGLATAVVLFLPAGTAIFMKAADEGHLDFATGLCAFLGGALLMAYPVVMLHLKARPYFQQAAK
;
A
#
# COMPACT_ATOMS: atom_id res chain seq x y z
N MET A 1 -10.98 0.65 -20.99
CA MET A 1 -9.71 0.90 -20.29
C MET A 1 -8.86 -0.36 -20.36
N SER A 2 -7.56 -0.20 -20.60
CA SER A 2 -6.56 -1.27 -20.53
C SER A 2 -6.14 -1.56 -19.08
N LEU A 3 -5.42 -2.67 -18.85
CA LEU A 3 -4.77 -2.94 -17.56
C LEU A 3 -3.79 -1.83 -17.18
N GLN A 4 -3.06 -1.28 -18.16
CA GLN A 4 -2.14 -0.17 -17.96
C GLN A 4 -2.85 1.12 -17.54
N ASP A 5 -4.02 1.43 -18.11
CA ASP A 5 -4.80 2.60 -17.71
C ASP A 5 -5.23 2.50 -16.24
N LEU A 6 -5.72 1.32 -15.84
CA LEU A 6 -6.10 1.04 -14.45
C LEU A 6 -4.89 1.08 -13.51
N ALA A 7 -3.73 0.60 -13.96
CA ALA A 7 -2.49 0.68 -13.21
C ALA A 7 -2.06 2.14 -12.96
N TRP A 8 -2.19 3.03 -13.95
CA TRP A 8 -1.95 4.46 -13.76
C TRP A 8 -2.96 5.11 -12.83
N LEU A 9 -4.24 4.75 -12.92
CA LEU A 9 -5.25 5.21 -11.95
C LEU A 9 -4.96 4.72 -10.53
N ALA A 10 -4.46 3.50 -10.35
CA ALA A 10 -4.06 2.98 -9.06
C ALA A 10 -2.88 3.76 -8.46
N MET A 11 -1.87 4.12 -9.28
CA MET A 11 -0.79 5.02 -8.86
C MET A 11 -1.34 6.38 -8.41
N ALA A 12 -2.22 6.99 -9.20
CA ALA A 12 -2.83 8.29 -8.86
C ALA A 12 -3.69 8.20 -7.59
N ALA A 13 -4.46 7.12 -7.43
CA ALA A 13 -5.22 6.85 -6.21
C ALA A 13 -4.31 6.76 -4.98
N TYR A 14 -3.14 6.10 -5.11
CA TYR A 14 -2.15 6.04 -4.03
C TYR A 14 -1.59 7.41 -3.68
N ALA A 15 -1.30 8.25 -4.67
CA ALA A 15 -0.86 9.63 -4.41
C ALA A 15 -1.91 10.43 -3.61
N VAL A 16 -3.18 10.31 -3.96
CA VAL A 16 -4.27 10.97 -3.20
C VAL A 16 -4.41 10.41 -1.79
N HIS A 17 -4.23 9.09 -1.63
CA HIS A 17 -4.26 8.43 -0.33
C HIS A 17 -3.17 8.97 0.62
N VAL A 18 -1.94 9.13 0.11
CA VAL A 18 -0.82 9.70 0.89
C VAL A 18 -1.14 11.12 1.36
N MET A 19 -1.82 11.92 0.55
CA MET A 19 -2.26 13.26 0.96
C MET A 19 -3.28 13.20 2.11
N GLU A 20 -4.24 12.28 2.07
CA GLU A 20 -5.20 12.10 3.16
C GLU A 20 -4.50 11.68 4.45
N GLU A 21 -3.63 10.66 4.39
CA GLU A 21 -2.85 10.17 5.53
C GLU A 21 -2.01 11.29 6.16
N HIS A 22 -1.33 12.08 5.33
CA HIS A 22 -0.54 13.23 5.80
C HIS A 22 -1.41 14.29 6.46
N THR A 23 -2.50 14.69 5.79
CA THR A 23 -3.40 15.77 6.24
C THR A 23 -4.06 15.45 7.58
N PHE A 24 -4.44 14.19 7.79
CA PHE A 24 -5.14 13.75 9.00
C PHE A 24 -4.22 13.07 10.04
N ASP A 25 -2.91 13.34 9.99
CA ASP A 25 -1.93 12.95 11.01
C ASP A 25 -1.83 11.43 11.23
N TRP A 26 -1.63 10.71 10.13
CA TRP A 26 -1.36 9.26 10.14
C TRP A 26 -0.23 8.88 11.10
N ARG A 27 0.83 9.69 11.20
CA ARG A 27 1.98 9.39 12.07
C ARG A 27 1.55 9.18 13.52
N ASN A 28 0.83 10.14 14.11
CA ASN A 28 0.40 10.01 15.50
C ASN A 28 -0.71 8.97 15.66
N TRP A 29 -1.55 8.78 14.65
CA TRP A 29 -2.51 7.68 14.62
C TRP A 29 -1.80 6.31 14.68
N ALA A 30 -0.82 6.07 13.81
CA ALA A 30 -0.06 4.82 13.73
C ALA A 30 0.68 4.52 15.03
N ARG A 31 1.26 5.53 15.68
CA ARG A 31 1.87 5.39 17.02
C ARG A 31 0.86 4.98 18.08
N SER A 32 -0.30 5.62 18.11
CA SER A 32 -1.28 5.44 19.18
C SER A 32 -2.22 4.25 18.99
N VAL A 33 -2.44 3.81 17.75
CA VAL A 33 -3.35 2.71 17.41
C VAL A 33 -2.61 1.44 17.05
N VAL A 34 -1.56 1.54 16.23
CA VAL A 34 -0.80 0.37 15.72
C VAL A 34 0.44 0.10 16.59
N GLY A 35 0.94 1.12 17.31
CA GLY A 35 2.14 0.99 18.14
C GLY A 35 3.45 1.06 17.35
N LEU A 36 3.41 1.55 16.10
CA LEU A 36 4.61 1.65 15.27
C LEU A 36 5.43 2.90 15.64
N PRO A 37 6.77 2.78 15.79
CA PRO A 37 7.64 3.91 16.12
C PRO A 37 7.97 4.77 14.89
N VAL A 38 6.95 5.15 14.11
CA VAL A 38 7.10 5.87 12.84
C VAL A 38 7.35 7.35 13.04
N GLU A 39 8.32 7.93 12.34
CA GLU A 39 8.48 9.38 12.20
C GLU A 39 7.98 9.89 10.85
N TRP A 40 7.80 11.21 10.71
CA TRP A 40 7.42 11.81 9.43
C TRP A 40 8.45 11.54 8.33
N ALA A 41 9.74 11.49 8.65
CA ALA A 41 10.77 11.14 7.68
C ALA A 41 10.59 9.71 7.13
N ASP A 42 10.21 8.76 7.99
CA ASP A 42 9.93 7.38 7.56
C ASP A 42 8.71 7.37 6.61
N PHE A 43 7.65 8.11 6.96
CA PHE A 43 6.46 8.27 6.11
C PHE A 43 6.79 8.86 4.73
N TYR A 44 7.58 9.94 4.67
CA TYR A 44 7.93 10.57 3.40
C TYR A 44 8.77 9.66 2.51
N VAL A 45 9.79 9.00 3.06
CA VAL A 45 10.67 8.11 2.30
C VAL A 45 9.89 6.89 1.80
N THR A 46 9.12 6.22 2.66
CA THR A 46 8.32 5.07 2.27
C THR A 46 7.33 5.43 1.18
N ASN A 47 6.59 6.54 1.32
CA ASN A 47 5.61 6.93 0.31
C ASN A 47 6.25 7.40 -1.00
N ALA A 48 7.40 8.09 -0.97
CA ALA A 48 8.13 8.42 -2.20
C ALA A 48 8.52 7.15 -2.98
N VAL A 49 8.96 6.10 -2.27
CA VAL A 49 9.27 4.80 -2.88
C VAL A 49 8.01 4.13 -3.42
N VAL A 50 6.90 4.13 -2.67
CA VAL A 50 5.64 3.54 -3.14
C VAL A 50 5.11 4.24 -4.39
N ILE A 51 5.24 5.55 -4.49
CA ILE A 51 4.90 6.31 -5.72
C ILE A 51 5.80 5.91 -6.88
N ALA A 52 7.12 5.76 -6.67
CA ALA A 52 8.03 5.28 -7.69
C ALA A 52 7.70 3.85 -8.16
N VAL A 53 7.35 2.95 -7.23
CA VAL A 53 6.84 1.60 -7.53
C VAL A 53 5.51 1.68 -8.30
N GLY A 54 4.62 2.60 -7.94
CA GLY A 54 3.35 2.87 -8.62
C GLY A 54 3.55 3.33 -10.07
N VAL A 55 4.59 4.12 -10.36
CA VAL A 55 4.97 4.45 -11.75
C VAL A 55 5.51 3.21 -12.46
N ALA A 56 6.45 2.49 -11.83
CA ALA A 56 7.10 1.33 -12.44
C ALA A 56 6.09 0.23 -12.81
N GLN A 57 5.16 -0.09 -11.92
CA GLN A 57 4.12 -1.10 -12.17
C GLN A 57 3.21 -0.72 -13.34
N ALA A 58 2.87 0.57 -13.49
CA ALA A 58 2.04 1.03 -14.60
C ALA A 58 2.78 0.94 -15.93
N GLN A 59 4.08 1.25 -15.95
CA GLN A 59 4.89 1.12 -17.16
C GLN A 59 5.15 -0.33 -17.57
N LEU A 60 5.27 -1.23 -16.59
CA LEU A 60 5.49 -2.66 -16.84
C LEU A 60 4.21 -3.43 -17.11
N ALA A 61 3.02 -2.85 -16.89
CA ALA A 61 1.75 -3.55 -17.04
C ALA A 61 1.55 -4.27 -18.40
N PRO A 62 1.96 -3.70 -19.56
CA PRO A 62 1.77 -4.39 -20.85
C PRO A 62 2.64 -5.64 -21.05
N THR A 63 3.77 -5.73 -20.35
CA THR A 63 4.76 -6.82 -20.55
C THR A 63 4.83 -7.77 -19.35
N LEU A 64 4.42 -7.33 -18.17
CA LEU A 64 4.45 -8.11 -16.94
C LEU A 64 3.18 -7.87 -16.09
N PRO A 65 2.03 -8.47 -16.47
CA PRO A 65 0.73 -8.24 -15.80
C PRO A 65 0.70 -8.58 -14.30
N LEU A 66 1.63 -9.40 -13.81
CA LEU A 66 1.75 -9.70 -12.37
C LEU A 66 2.10 -8.45 -11.53
N VAL A 67 2.87 -7.50 -12.06
CA VAL A 67 3.32 -6.33 -11.29
C VAL A 67 2.16 -5.39 -10.90
N PRO A 68 1.23 -4.99 -11.80
CA PRO A 68 0.07 -4.23 -11.37
C PRO A 68 -0.84 -5.00 -10.42
N LEU A 69 -0.91 -6.34 -10.52
CA LEU A 69 -1.66 -7.16 -9.56
C LEU A 69 -1.02 -7.14 -8.17
N ILE A 70 0.31 -7.16 -8.06
CA ILE A 70 1.02 -6.99 -6.78
C ILE A 70 0.69 -5.63 -6.16
N PHE A 71 0.70 -4.55 -6.96
CA PHE A 71 0.38 -3.21 -6.47
C PHE A 71 -1.10 -3.09 -6.07
N ALA A 72 -2.01 -3.66 -6.85
CA ALA A 72 -3.42 -3.75 -6.50
C ALA A 72 -3.64 -4.54 -5.19
N ALA A 73 -2.93 -5.66 -5.01
CA ALA A 73 -3.00 -6.43 -3.78
C ALA A 73 -2.48 -5.63 -2.58
N LEU A 74 -1.39 -4.87 -2.74
CA LEU A 74 -0.90 -3.94 -1.71
C LEU A 74 -1.99 -2.94 -1.31
N MET A 75 -2.69 -2.33 -2.27
CA MET A 75 -3.79 -1.38 -2.00
C MET A 75 -4.95 -2.03 -1.26
N LEU A 76 -5.37 -3.24 -1.67
CA LEU A 76 -6.45 -3.98 -1.01
C LEU A 76 -6.07 -4.40 0.42
N ILE A 77 -4.85 -4.90 0.61
CA ILE A 77 -4.30 -5.22 1.94
C ILE A 77 -4.27 -3.97 2.81
N ASN A 78 -3.81 -2.83 2.27
CA ASN A 78 -3.79 -1.56 2.98
C ASN A 78 -5.20 -1.16 3.43
N ALA A 79 -6.13 -1.07 2.47
CA ALA A 79 -7.50 -0.68 2.74
C ALA A 79 -8.16 -1.54 3.83
N VAL A 80 -8.00 -2.86 3.75
CA VAL A 80 -8.63 -3.80 4.70
C VAL A 80 -7.94 -3.77 6.06
N PHE A 81 -6.62 -3.98 6.11
CA PHE A 81 -5.92 -4.27 7.37
C PHE A 81 -5.38 -3.04 8.10
N PHE A 82 -5.18 -1.92 7.39
CA PHE A 82 -4.60 -0.71 7.97
C PHE A 82 -5.61 0.44 8.11
N HIS A 83 -6.76 0.36 7.45
CA HIS A 83 -7.82 1.37 7.60
C HIS A 83 -9.14 0.78 8.12
N ILE A 84 -9.80 -0.09 7.37
CA ILE A 84 -11.14 -0.60 7.73
C ILE A 84 -11.11 -1.38 9.04
N LEU A 85 -10.22 -2.38 9.14
CA LEU A 85 -10.13 -3.24 10.31
C LEU A 85 -9.73 -2.46 11.58
N PRO A 86 -8.75 -1.53 11.56
CA PRO A 86 -8.47 -0.68 12.71
C PRO A 86 -9.65 0.18 13.14
N VAL A 87 -10.43 0.76 12.21
CA VAL A 87 -11.64 1.54 12.55
C VAL A 87 -12.66 0.65 13.26
N ILE A 88 -12.91 -0.55 12.75
CA ILE A 88 -13.80 -1.53 13.40
C ILE A 88 -13.30 -1.87 14.82
N ARG A 89 -12.01 -2.20 14.96
CA ARG A 89 -11.41 -2.59 16.25
C ARG A 89 -11.35 -1.47 17.28
N THR A 90 -11.16 -0.25 16.82
CA THR A 90 -11.15 0.96 17.67
C THR A 90 -12.54 1.56 17.86
N LYS A 91 -13.60 0.82 17.47
CA LYS A 91 -15.01 1.20 17.63
C LYS A 91 -15.35 2.56 17.00
N GLY A 92 -14.84 2.79 15.78
CA GLY A 92 -15.16 3.96 14.97
C GLY A 92 -14.13 5.10 15.04
N ARG A 93 -12.99 4.94 15.73
CA ARG A 93 -11.91 5.94 15.65
C ARG A 93 -11.43 6.02 14.20
N PHE A 94 -11.52 7.21 13.62
CA PHE A 94 -11.11 7.45 12.23
C PHE A 94 -9.64 7.04 12.02
N SER A 95 -9.40 6.30 10.94
CA SER A 95 -8.05 5.99 10.45
C SER A 95 -7.73 6.94 9.30
N PRO A 96 -6.68 7.79 9.41
CA PRO A 96 -6.22 8.62 8.29
C PRO A 96 -5.95 7.75 7.07
N GLY A 97 -6.55 8.10 5.93
CA GLY A 97 -6.50 7.27 4.71
C GLY A 97 -7.74 6.40 4.49
N LEU A 98 -8.68 6.31 5.44
CA LEU A 98 -9.88 5.49 5.32
C LEU A 98 -10.77 5.90 4.14
N ALA A 99 -10.96 7.20 3.90
CA ALA A 99 -11.90 7.65 2.88
C ALA A 99 -11.40 7.24 1.49
N THR A 100 -10.15 7.54 1.17
CA THR A 100 -9.49 7.14 -0.08
C THR A 100 -9.27 5.63 -0.15
N ALA A 101 -9.05 4.93 0.96
CA ALA A 101 -8.99 3.47 0.96
C ALA A 101 -10.31 2.83 0.49
N VAL A 102 -11.44 3.33 1.00
CA VAL A 102 -12.78 2.80 0.64
C VAL A 102 -13.20 3.26 -0.75
N VAL A 103 -12.99 4.53 -1.09
CA VAL A 103 -13.50 5.14 -2.33
C VAL A 103 -12.56 4.91 -3.52
N LEU A 104 -11.26 4.78 -3.29
CA LEU A 104 -10.26 4.63 -4.36
C LEU A 104 -9.56 3.27 -4.32
N PHE A 105 -9.02 2.81 -3.17
CA PHE A 105 -8.23 1.58 -3.15
C PHE A 105 -9.05 0.33 -3.41
N LEU A 106 -10.20 0.17 -2.74
CA LEU A 106 -11.05 -0.99 -2.98
C LEU A 106 -11.51 -1.06 -4.45
N PRO A 107 -12.10 0.00 -5.05
CA PRO A 107 -12.55 -0.08 -6.44
C PRO A 107 -11.40 -0.25 -7.43
N ALA A 108 -10.31 0.51 -7.30
CA ALA A 108 -9.18 0.44 -8.23
C ALA A 108 -8.45 -0.90 -8.15
N GLY A 109 -8.17 -1.39 -6.94
CA GLY A 109 -7.53 -2.68 -6.72
C GLY A 109 -8.38 -3.82 -7.28
N THR A 110 -9.68 -3.84 -6.99
CA THR A 110 -10.60 -4.85 -7.53
C THR A 110 -10.71 -4.76 -9.05
N ALA A 111 -10.81 -3.56 -9.63
CA ALA A 111 -10.89 -3.38 -11.07
C ALA A 111 -9.65 -3.91 -11.81
N ILE A 112 -8.45 -3.77 -11.24
CA ILE A 112 -7.23 -4.37 -11.82
C ILE A 112 -7.31 -5.89 -11.85
N PHE A 113 -7.74 -6.54 -10.76
CA PHE A 113 -7.91 -8.00 -10.73
C PHE A 113 -8.99 -8.48 -11.71
N MET A 114 -10.13 -7.78 -11.78
CA MET A 114 -11.18 -8.10 -12.75
C MET A 114 -10.66 -7.97 -14.18
N LYS A 115 -9.94 -6.88 -14.47
CA LYS A 115 -9.39 -6.65 -15.80
C LYS A 115 -8.36 -7.71 -16.20
N ALA A 116 -7.48 -8.10 -15.28
CA ALA A 116 -6.52 -9.17 -15.52
C ALA A 116 -7.21 -10.53 -15.73
N ALA A 117 -8.32 -10.80 -15.04
CA ALA A 117 -9.12 -11.99 -15.29
C ALA A 117 -9.75 -11.97 -16.69
N ASP A 118 -10.34 -10.85 -17.09
CA ASP A 118 -10.96 -10.67 -18.41
C ASP A 118 -9.94 -10.81 -19.56
N GLU A 119 -8.68 -10.41 -19.31
CA GLU A 119 -7.57 -10.54 -20.28
C GLU A 119 -6.87 -11.90 -20.23
N GLY A 120 -7.31 -12.83 -19.37
CA GLY A 120 -6.71 -14.16 -19.23
C GLY A 120 -5.34 -14.16 -18.54
N HIS A 121 -5.01 -13.11 -17.80
CA HIS A 121 -3.78 -12.94 -17.03
C HIS A 121 -3.91 -13.38 -15.57
N LEU A 122 -5.11 -13.72 -15.09
CA LEU A 122 -5.34 -14.14 -13.71
C LEU A 122 -5.73 -15.62 -13.61
N ASP A 123 -4.83 -16.40 -13.01
CA ASP A 123 -5.11 -17.72 -12.47
C ASP A 123 -4.83 -17.76 -10.96
N PHE A 124 -5.03 -18.93 -10.34
CA PHE A 124 -4.81 -19.07 -8.89
C PHE A 124 -3.35 -18.78 -8.49
N ALA A 125 -2.38 -19.26 -9.27
CA ALA A 125 -0.97 -19.07 -8.97
C ALA A 125 -0.58 -17.59 -9.06
N THR A 126 -1.04 -16.89 -10.10
CA THR A 126 -0.80 -15.46 -10.31
C THR A 126 -1.48 -14.64 -9.22
N GLY A 127 -2.73 -14.97 -8.86
CA GLY A 127 -3.44 -14.33 -7.75
C GLY A 127 -2.70 -14.51 -6.41
N LEU A 128 -2.25 -15.72 -6.10
CA LEU A 128 -1.48 -16.00 -4.89
C LEU A 128 -0.16 -15.22 -4.88
N CYS A 129 0.60 -15.23 -5.97
CA CYS A 129 1.84 -14.47 -6.12
C CYS A 129 1.60 -12.96 -5.97
N ALA A 130 0.50 -12.44 -6.50
CA ALA A 130 0.13 -11.04 -6.36
C ALA A 130 -0.08 -10.65 -4.90
N PHE A 131 -0.87 -11.43 -4.15
CA PHE A 131 -1.10 -11.17 -2.72
C PHE A 131 0.14 -11.38 -1.86
N LEU A 132 0.97 -12.39 -2.13
CA LEU A 132 2.24 -12.57 -1.45
C LEU A 132 3.19 -11.39 -1.71
N GLY A 133 3.30 -10.95 -2.97
CA GLY A 133 4.09 -9.77 -3.33
C GLY A 133 3.58 -8.49 -2.64
N GLY A 134 2.27 -8.27 -2.67
CA GLY A 134 1.65 -7.11 -2.00
C GLY A 134 1.85 -7.13 -0.49
N ALA A 135 1.72 -8.30 0.14
CA ALA A 135 1.96 -8.47 1.57
C ALA A 135 3.43 -8.24 1.93
N LEU A 136 4.38 -8.71 1.12
CA LEU A 136 5.80 -8.46 1.31
C LEU A 136 6.15 -6.98 1.17
N LEU A 137 5.59 -6.29 0.17
CA LEU A 137 5.76 -4.84 0.00
C LEU A 137 5.21 -4.06 1.21
N MET A 138 4.07 -4.47 1.75
CA MET A 138 3.49 -3.87 2.96
C MET A 138 4.34 -4.15 4.22
N ALA A 139 4.82 -5.38 4.37
CA ALA A 139 5.58 -5.80 5.54
C ALA A 139 6.97 -5.16 5.60
N TYR A 140 7.60 -4.90 4.44
CA TYR A 140 8.96 -4.38 4.35
C TYR A 140 9.22 -3.12 5.20
N PRO A 141 8.48 -2.00 5.06
CA PRO A 141 8.71 -0.81 5.88
C PRO A 141 8.49 -1.08 7.38
N VAL A 142 7.50 -1.90 7.74
CA VAL A 142 7.24 -2.30 9.14
C VAL A 142 8.43 -3.05 9.74
N VAL A 143 8.98 -4.02 9.00
CA VAL A 143 10.19 -4.74 9.42
C VAL A 143 11.37 -3.79 9.56
N MET A 144 11.57 -2.88 8.61
CA MET A 144 12.66 -1.90 8.65
C MET A 144 12.58 -0.97 9.87
N LEU A 145 11.37 -0.55 10.27
CA LEU A 145 11.16 0.24 11.49
C LEU A 145 11.59 -0.53 12.75
N HIS A 146 11.24 -1.81 12.84
CA HIS A 146 11.67 -2.65 13.96
C HIS A 146 13.17 -2.94 13.95
N LEU A 147 13.79 -3.09 12.78
CA LEU A 147 15.23 -3.28 12.66
C LEU A 147 16.00 -2.01 13.06
N LYS A 148 15.58 -0.84 12.59
CA LYS A 148 16.16 0.47 12.95
C LYS A 148 16.21 0.71 14.46
N ALA A 149 15.26 0.17 15.22
CA ALA A 149 15.22 0.29 16.68
C ALA A 149 16.25 -0.58 17.42
N ARG A 150 16.92 -1.54 16.75
CA ARG A 150 17.89 -2.43 17.40
C ARG A 150 19.27 -1.78 17.51
N PRO A 151 20.01 -1.97 18.62
CA PRO A 151 21.34 -1.36 18.83
C PRO A 151 22.36 -1.63 17.70
N TYR A 152 22.30 -2.82 17.08
CA TYR A 152 23.17 -3.18 15.96
C TYR A 152 23.08 -2.21 14.78
N PHE A 153 21.89 -1.63 14.54
CA PHE A 153 21.63 -0.72 13.44
C PHE A 153 21.66 0.75 13.87
N GLN A 154 22.17 1.08 15.07
CA GLN A 154 22.34 2.47 15.52
C GLN A 154 23.79 2.91 15.28
N GLN A 155 23.99 3.91 14.42
CA GLN A 155 25.31 4.40 13.97
C GLN A 155 25.79 5.60 14.81
N ALA A 156 25.19 5.83 15.98
CA ALA A 156 25.71 6.81 16.91
C ALA A 156 27.17 6.45 17.24
N ALA A 157 28.09 7.41 17.10
CA ALA A 157 29.49 7.21 17.45
C ALA A 157 29.56 6.80 18.93
N LYS A 158 30.29 5.72 19.22
CA LYS A 158 30.72 5.43 20.59
C LYS A 158 31.68 6.51 21.07
#